data_AF-A0A8T4JUY3-F1
#
_entry.id   AF-A0A8T4JUY3-F1
#
_cell.length_a   1.000
_cell.length_b   1.000
_cell.length_c   1.000
_cell.angle_alpha   90.00
_cell.angle_beta   90.00
_cell.angle_gamma   90.00
#
_symmetry.space_group_name_H-M   'P 1'
#
loop_
_entity.id
_entity.type
_entity.pdbx_description
1 polymer ?
#
loop_
_entity_poly.entity_id
_entity_poly.type
_entity_poly.pdbx_seq_one_letter_code
_entity_poly.pdbx_strand_id
1 'polypeptide(L)' 'MPRAKREDGKNARTVASNKYQKNNYDRINILAPLNYKEKVKEYAEKADLSISAYIVKAIDEKIEREAGK' A
#
# COMPACT_ATOMS: atom_id res chain seq x y z
N MET A 1 0.33 -3.12 35.11
CA MET A 1 -0.73 -2.08 35.09
C MET A 1 -1.11 -1.79 33.63
N PRO A 2 -2.33 -2.08 33.16
CA PRO A 2 -2.76 -1.67 31.83
C PRO A 2 -2.88 -0.13 31.80
N ARG A 3 -2.29 0.51 30.79
CA ARG A 3 -2.26 1.98 30.66
C ARG A 3 -3.70 2.49 30.48
N ALA A 4 -4.05 3.56 31.22
CA ALA A 4 -5.37 4.18 31.18
C ALA A 4 -5.80 4.51 29.74
N LYS A 5 -7.05 4.18 29.41
CA LYS A 5 -7.65 4.46 28.10
C LYS A 5 -7.82 5.98 27.98
N ARG A 6 -7.33 6.56 26.88
CA ARG A 6 -7.49 8.00 26.60
C ARG A 6 -8.98 8.35 26.50
N GLU A 7 -9.38 9.50 27.06
CA GLU A 7 -10.79 9.94 27.14
C GLU A 7 -11.48 10.10 25.77
N ASP A 8 -10.72 10.27 24.68
CA ASP A 8 -11.23 10.41 23.30
C ASP A 8 -11.74 9.10 22.66
N GLY A 9 -11.77 7.98 23.40
CA GLY A 9 -12.22 6.66 22.91
C GLY A 9 -11.33 6.01 21.83
N LYS A 10 -10.34 6.73 21.29
CA LYS A 10 -9.44 6.25 20.23
C LYS A 10 -8.31 5.39 20.80
N ASN A 11 -8.26 4.15 20.29
CA ASN A 11 -7.30 3.15 20.72
C ASN A 11 -5.86 3.61 20.39
N ALA A 12 -4.98 3.62 21.40
CA ALA A 12 -3.66 4.20 21.27
C ALA A 12 -2.79 3.52 20.18
N ARG A 13 -3.04 2.23 19.98
CA ARG A 13 -2.41 1.40 18.95
C ARG A 13 -2.81 1.83 17.54
N THR A 14 -4.05 2.26 17.34
CA THR A 14 -4.56 2.72 16.05
C THR A 14 -3.96 4.07 15.67
N VAL A 15 -3.81 5.00 16.63
CA VAL A 15 -3.16 6.29 16.39
C VAL A 15 -1.69 6.13 16.04
N ALA A 16 -0.97 5.24 16.73
CA ALA A 16 0.43 4.94 16.43
C ALA A 16 0.58 4.26 15.06
N SER A 17 -0.28 3.28 14.74
CA SER A 17 -0.30 2.62 13.44
C SER A 17 -0.59 3.60 12.30
N ASN A 18 -1.55 4.51 12.48
CA ASN A 18 -1.86 5.54 11.48
C ASN A 18 -0.70 6.52 11.29
N LYS A 19 0.01 6.90 12.36
CA LYS A 19 1.20 7.76 12.28
C LYS A 19 2.33 7.06 11.53
N TYR A 20 2.51 5.75 11.74
CA TYR A 20 3.51 4.95 11.03
C TYR A 20 3.17 4.79 9.55
N GLN A 21 1.91 4.47 9.24
CA GLN A 21 1.43 4.35 7.86
C GLN A 21 1.60 5.66 7.08
N LYS A 22 1.31 6.82 7.70
CA LYS A 22 1.43 8.13 7.06
C LYS A 22 2.87 8.55 6.78
N ASN A 23 3.83 8.08 7.56
CA ASN A 23 5.23 8.49 7.45
C ASN A 23 6.05 7.59 6.51
N ASN A 24 5.59 6.36 6.28
CA ASN A 24 6.35 5.34 5.55
C ASN A 24 5.70 4.88 4.25
N TYR A 25 4.42 5.21 4.02
CA TYR A 25 3.69 4.81 2.82
C TYR A 25 2.99 6.02 2.21
N ASP A 26 3.22 6.22 0.92
CA ASP A 26 2.44 7.14 0.12
C ASP A 26 1.15 6.44 -0.33
N ARG A 27 -0.01 7.08 -0.13
CA ARG A 27 -1.30 6.50 -0.56
C ARG A 27 -1.56 6.89 -2.01
N ILE A 28 -1.10 6.05 -2.92
CA ILE A 28 -1.35 6.25 -4.35
C ILE A 28 -2.78 5.78 -4.67
N ASN A 29 -3.67 6.75 -4.88
CA ASN A 29 -5.05 6.47 -5.28
C ASN A 29 -5.11 6.43 -6.81
N ILE A 30 -5.10 5.23 -7.40
CA ILE A 30 -5.17 5.05 -8.85
C ILE A 30 -6.60 4.88 -9.36
N LEU A 31 -6.94 5.60 -10.41
CA LEU A 31 -8.13 5.34 -11.23
C LEU A 31 -7.73 4.36 -12.33
N ALA A 32 -8.20 3.12 -12.20
CA ALA A 32 -7.96 2.07 -13.18
C ALA A 32 -9.27 1.72 -13.92
N PRO A 33 -9.20 1.26 -15.18
CA PRO A 33 -10.38 0.86 -15.94
C PRO A 33 -11.09 -0.36 -15.32
N LEU A 34 -12.32 -0.65 -15.76
CA LEU A 34 -13.12 -1.76 -15.24
C LEU A 34 -12.34 -3.10 -15.37
N ASN A 35 -12.42 -3.95 -14.35
CA ASN A 35 -11.73 -5.26 -14.26
C ASN A 35 -10.20 -5.21 -14.21
N TYR A 36 -9.58 -4.03 -14.04
CA TYR A 36 -8.12 -3.92 -13.94
C TYR A 36 -7.57 -4.57 -12.65
N LYS A 37 -8.33 -4.49 -11.55
CA LYS A 37 -7.97 -5.13 -10.28
C LYS A 37 -7.85 -6.65 -10.40
N GLU A 38 -8.74 -7.29 -11.16
CA GLU A 38 -8.72 -8.74 -11.38
C GLU A 38 -7.51 -9.15 -12.21
N LYS A 39 -7.23 -8.44 -13.30
CA LYS A 39 -6.00 -8.67 -14.08
C LYS A 39 -4.76 -8.53 -13.22
N VAL A 40 -4.64 -7.43 -12.47
CA VAL A 40 -3.50 -7.21 -11.57
C VAL A 40 -3.41 -8.30 -10.52
N LYS A 41 -4.54 -8.78 -9.99
CA LYS A 41 -4.58 -9.88 -9.03
C LYS A 41 -4.07 -11.18 -9.63
N GLU A 42 -4.51 -11.56 -10.84
CA GLU A 42 -4.00 -12.77 -11.51
C GLU A 42 -2.49 -12.72 -11.74
N TYR A 43 -1.95 -11.58 -12.17
CA TYR A 43 -0.51 -11.42 -12.35
C TYR A 43 0.24 -11.38 -11.02
N ALA A 44 -0.33 -10.78 -9.99
CA ALA A 44 0.24 -10.75 -8.64
C ALA A 44 0.27 -12.17 -8.02
N GLU A 45 -0.79 -12.97 -8.19
CA GLU A 45 -0.84 -14.37 -7.76
C GLU A 45 0.20 -15.22 -8.49
N LYS A 46 0.41 -15.00 -9.80
CA LYS A 46 1.49 -15.66 -10.55
C LYS A 46 2.89 -15.25 -10.09
N ALA A 47 3.04 -14.04 -9.58
CA ALA A 47 4.31 -13.50 -9.11
C ALA A 47 4.55 -13.75 -7.61
N ASP A 48 3.63 -14.43 -6.92
CA ASP A 48 3.63 -14.60 -5.45
C ASP A 48 3.74 -13.26 -4.69
N LEU A 49 3.19 -12.19 -5.27
CA LEU A 49 3.24 -10.84 -4.74
C LEU A 49 1.85 -10.36 -4.34
N SER A 50 1.80 -9.47 -3.34
CA SER A 50 0.57 -8.71 -3.08
C SER A 50 0.26 -7.79 -4.27
N ILE A 51 -1.03 -7.57 -4.56
CA ILE A 51 -1.50 -6.63 -5.60
C ILE A 51 -0.78 -5.29 -5.52
N SER A 52 -0.64 -4.73 -4.32
CA SER A 52 0.07 -3.47 -4.08
C SER A 52 1.56 -3.56 -4.40
N ALA A 53 2.23 -4.63 -3.96
CA ALA A 53 3.64 -4.85 -4.24
C ALA A 53 3.91 -5.05 -5.73
N TYR A 54 3.02 -5.76 -6.44
CA TYR A 54 3.08 -5.96 -7.87
C TYR A 54 2.94 -4.63 -8.63
N ILE A 55 2.01 -3.76 -8.23
CA ILE A 55 1.84 -2.44 -8.84
C ILE A 55 3.09 -1.58 -8.63
N VAL A 56 3.62 -1.52 -7.41
CA VAL A 56 4.82 -0.73 -7.10
C VAL A 56 6.01 -1.22 -7.92
N LYS A 57 6.23 -2.53 -7.97
CA LYS A 57 7.34 -3.13 -8.73
C LYS A 57 7.20 -2.87 -10.23
N ALA A 58 5.99 -2.98 -10.79
CA ALA A 58 5.75 -2.67 -12.21
C ALA A 58 5.97 -1.19 -12.54
N ILE A 59 5.70 -0.28 -11.59
CA ILE A 59 6.01 1.15 -11.75
C ILE A 59 7.52 1.36 -11.70
N ASP A 60 8.20 0.75 -10.73
CA ASP A 60 9.65 0.84 -10.55
C ASP A 60 10.40 0.33 -11.79
N GLU A 61 10.06 -0.86 -12.29
CA GLU A 61 10.62 -1.42 -13.52
C GLU A 61 10.38 -0.52 -14.74
N LYS A 62 9.24 0.17 -14.81
CA LYS A 62 8.99 1.15 -15.88
C LYS A 62 9.84 2.41 -15.74
N ILE A 63 9.98 2.93 -14.53
CA ILE A 63 10.82 4.10 -14.24
C ILE A 63 12.27 3.79 -14.57
N GLU A 64 12.79 2.64 -14.13
CA GLU A 64 14.16 2.19 -14.45
C GLU A 64 14.38 2.07 -15.96
N ARG A 65 13.39 1.55 -16.70
CA ARG A 65 13.47 1.37 -18.15
C ARG A 65 13.39 2.68 -18.93
N GLU A 66 12.70 3.70 -18.41
CA GLU A 66 12.71 5.06 -18.98
C GLU A 66 13.96 5.84 -18.58
N ALA A 67 14.44 5.70 -17.34
CA ALA A 67 15.62 6.39 -16.83
C ALA A 67 16.93 5.87 -17.44
N GLY A 68 16.95 4.61 -17.88
CA GLY A 68 18.07 4.01 -18.60
C GLY A 68 18.15 4.36 -20.09
N LYS A 69 17.34 5.31 -20.57
CA LYS A 69 17.27 5.74 -21.98
C LYS A 69 17.64 7.21 -22.11
#